data_AF-A0A2D7I3P9-F1
#
_entry.id   AF-A0A2D7I3P9-F1
#
_cell.length_a   1.000
_cell.length_b   1.000
_cell.length_c   1.000
_cell.angle_alpha   90.00
_cell.angle_beta   90.00
_cell.angle_gamma   90.00
#
_symmetry.space_group_name_H-M   'P 1'
#
loop_
_entity.id
_entity.type
_entity.pdbx_description
1 polymer ?
#
loop_
_entity_poly.entity_id
_entity_poly.type
_entity_poly.pdbx_seq_one_letter_code
_entity_poly.pdbx_strand_id
1 'polypeptide(L)'
;MLPSSPEEPFLVLRRTNSTRPNSSASNPLSLGQEGERRAQQYLREKGYRIEGRNVRAGGVEIDLIARQRRIVVFIEVKTRRSRLFGSPEMAIDKKKRNRLAKGAHAWLAEYGKGFSEGRFDVIAWEVESMQGREDIWHCQHFEGAFDEND
;
A
#
# COMPACT_ATOMS: atom_id res chain seq x y z
N MET A 1 12.42 7.88 -30.44
CA MET A 1 12.42 9.08 -29.57
C MET A 1 11.11 9.05 -28.79
N LEU A 2 11.13 8.54 -27.55
CA LEU A 2 9.95 8.51 -26.68
C LEU A 2 9.95 9.82 -25.88
N PRO A 3 8.80 10.51 -25.72
CA PRO A 3 8.75 11.66 -24.86
C PRO A 3 8.95 11.21 -23.41
N SER A 4 9.96 11.81 -22.77
CA SER A 4 10.14 11.87 -21.33
C SER A 4 8.85 12.39 -20.70
N SER A 5 8.04 11.50 -20.12
CA SER A 5 6.88 11.89 -19.33
C SER A 5 7.39 12.67 -18.11
N PRO A 6 6.89 13.88 -17.84
CA PRO A 6 7.26 14.60 -16.63
C PRO A 6 6.83 13.75 -15.43
N GLU A 7 7.75 13.55 -14.48
CA GLU A 7 7.44 13.00 -13.17
C GLU A 7 6.55 14.01 -12.44
N GLU A 8 5.25 13.94 -12.72
CA GLU A 8 4.21 14.62 -11.95
C GLU A 8 4.43 14.31 -10.45
N PRO A 9 4.58 15.33 -9.60
CA PRO A 9 5.06 15.17 -8.24
C PRO A 9 4.12 14.25 -7.46
N PHE A 10 4.69 13.21 -6.86
CA PHE A 10 3.99 12.34 -5.91
C PHE A 10 3.30 13.21 -4.85
N LEU A 11 2.00 12.97 -4.61
CA LEU A 11 1.29 13.48 -3.44
C LEU A 11 1.81 12.73 -2.21
N VAL A 12 3.01 13.09 -1.76
CA VAL A 12 3.48 12.76 -0.42
C VAL A 12 2.79 13.73 0.52
N LEU A 13 1.59 13.38 1.00
CA LEU A 13 0.98 14.08 2.14
C LEU A 13 1.84 13.80 3.37
N ARG A 14 2.91 14.60 3.54
CA ARG A 14 3.84 14.50 4.66
C ARG A 14 3.11 14.91 5.94
N ARG A 15 3.29 14.10 6.97
CA ARG A 15 3.05 14.46 8.38
C ARG A 15 3.78 15.78 8.69
N THR A 16 3.09 16.74 9.28
CA THR A 16 3.72 17.83 10.02
C THR A 16 4.25 17.27 11.35
N ASN A 17 5.57 17.10 11.46
CA ASN A 17 6.35 17.67 12.58
C ASN A 17 7.86 17.50 12.40
N SER A 18 8.55 18.54 12.85
CA SER A 18 9.99 18.77 12.96
C SER A 18 10.77 17.61 13.58
N THR A 19 11.88 17.21 12.96
CA THR A 19 13.29 17.40 13.40
C THR A 19 14.16 16.56 12.46
N ARG A 20 15.21 17.13 11.85
CA ARG A 20 16.17 16.35 11.04
C ARG A 20 17.06 15.52 11.99
N PRO A 21 17.26 14.21 11.76
CA PRO A 21 18.47 13.56 12.22
C PRO A 21 19.50 13.46 11.10
N ASN A 22 20.73 13.61 11.54
CA ASN A 22 21.98 13.49 10.82
C ASN A 22 22.14 12.10 10.17
N SER A 23 22.87 12.02 9.06
CA SER A 23 23.15 10.80 8.30
C SER A 23 24.00 9.77 9.05
N SER A 24 23.95 8.52 8.55
CA SER A 24 24.79 7.33 8.81
C SER A 24 24.45 6.41 9.99
N ALA A 25 23.30 5.73 9.90
CA ALA A 25 23.11 4.30 10.20
C ALA A 25 21.72 3.93 9.67
N SER A 26 21.61 3.06 8.67
CA SER A 26 20.31 2.57 8.21
C SER A 26 19.74 1.64 9.28
N ASN A 27 18.92 2.18 10.17
CA ASN A 27 18.15 1.35 11.09
C ASN A 27 17.33 0.37 10.23
N PRO A 28 17.40 -0.95 10.48
CA PRO A 28 16.61 -1.90 9.70
C PRO A 28 15.14 -1.49 9.74
N LEU A 29 14.50 -1.40 8.57
CA LEU A 29 13.05 -1.17 8.50
C LEU A 29 12.35 -2.24 9.35
N SER A 30 11.28 -1.86 10.04
CA SER A 30 10.43 -2.88 10.65
C SER A 30 9.91 -3.81 9.55
N LEU A 31 9.57 -5.05 9.91
CA LEU A 31 9.05 -6.03 8.95
C LEU A 31 7.86 -5.47 8.15
N GLY A 32 6.97 -4.72 8.81
CA GLY A 32 5.84 -4.06 8.16
C GLY A 32 6.25 -2.98 7.16
N GLN A 33 7.21 -2.12 7.53
CA GLN A 33 7.72 -1.07 6.63
C GLN A 33 8.44 -1.65 5.41
N GLU A 34 9.17 -2.75 5.60
CA GLU A 34 9.79 -3.47 4.50
C GLU A 34 8.74 -4.11 3.58
N GLY A 35 7.65 -4.63 4.15
CA GLY A 35 6.48 -5.10 3.40
C GLY A 35 5.81 -4.02 2.56
N GLU A 36 5.56 -2.83 3.15
CA GLU A 36 5.03 -1.67 2.41
C GLU A 36 5.94 -1.26 1.25
N ARG A 37 7.26 -1.24 1.49
CA ARG A 37 8.26 -0.93 0.47
C ARG A 37 8.22 -1.94 -0.67
N ARG A 38 8.16 -3.24 -0.36
CA ARG A 38 8.07 -4.32 -1.34
C ARG A 38 6.75 -4.29 -2.11
N ALA A 39 5.63 -4.01 -1.44
CA ALA A 39 4.33 -3.84 -2.08
C ALA A 39 4.34 -2.69 -3.10
N GLN A 40 4.96 -1.57 -2.75
CA GLN A 40 5.13 -0.44 -3.66
C GLN A 40 5.93 -0.82 -4.91
N GLN A 41 7.04 -1.53 -4.73
CA GLN A 41 7.88 -1.99 -5.83
C GLN A 41 7.12 -2.97 -6.73
N TYR A 42 6.49 -3.98 -6.14
CA TYR A 42 5.66 -4.97 -6.82
C TYR A 42 4.56 -4.31 -7.68
N LEU A 43 3.84 -3.33 -7.13
CA LEU A 43 2.81 -2.59 -7.86
C LEU A 43 3.38 -1.83 -9.06
N ARG A 44 4.54 -1.17 -8.90
CA ARG A 44 5.21 -0.47 -10.01
C ARG A 44 5.61 -1.43 -11.13
N GLU A 45 6.16 -2.59 -10.78
CA GLU A 45 6.52 -3.64 -11.73
C GLU A 45 5.29 -4.20 -12.48
N LYS A 46 4.12 -4.19 -11.82
CA LYS A 46 2.83 -4.53 -12.43
C LYS A 46 2.18 -3.39 -13.22
N GLY A 47 2.86 -2.25 -13.38
CA GLY A 47 2.38 -1.11 -14.17
C GLY A 47 1.42 -0.17 -13.45
N TYR A 48 1.28 -0.29 -12.12
CA TYR A 48 0.54 0.67 -11.32
C TYR A 48 1.37 1.93 -11.09
N ARG A 49 0.71 3.09 -11.08
CA ARG A 49 1.33 4.33 -10.60
C ARG A 49 0.99 4.54 -9.14
N ILE A 50 1.98 4.82 -8.31
CA ILE A 50 1.75 5.10 -6.89
C ILE A 50 1.36 6.56 -6.74
N GLU A 51 0.18 6.81 -6.17
CA GLU A 51 -0.34 8.15 -5.90
C GLU A 51 -0.02 8.58 -4.45
N GLY A 52 0.10 7.64 -3.51
CA GLY A 52 0.51 7.94 -2.13
C GLY A 52 0.88 6.70 -1.30
N ARG A 53 1.58 6.93 -0.17
CA ARG A 53 1.92 5.93 0.86
C ARG A 53 1.61 6.48 2.24
N ASN A 54 1.09 5.65 3.14
CA ASN A 54 0.72 5.97 4.52
C ASN A 54 -0.17 7.23 4.56
N VAL A 55 -1.15 7.25 3.65
CA VAL A 55 -2.03 8.38 3.40
C VAL A 55 -3.06 8.46 4.51
N ARG A 56 -3.24 9.66 5.07
CA ARG A 56 -4.28 9.91 6.07
C ARG A 56 -5.42 10.71 5.45
N ALA A 57 -6.60 10.10 5.41
CA ALA A 57 -7.82 10.71 4.89
C ALA A 57 -9.01 10.33 5.77
N GLY A 58 -9.89 11.29 6.10
CA GLY A 58 -11.07 11.02 6.94
C GLY A 58 -10.76 10.47 8.35
N GLY A 59 -9.54 10.71 8.86
CA GLY A 59 -9.04 10.15 10.13
C GLY A 59 -8.63 8.67 10.04
N VAL A 60 -8.48 8.13 8.84
CA VAL A 60 -8.05 6.75 8.58
C VAL A 60 -6.73 6.76 7.83
N GLU A 61 -5.85 5.83 8.17
CA GLU A 61 -4.58 5.60 7.46
C GLU A 61 -4.80 4.50 6.41
N ILE A 62 -4.35 4.75 5.19
CA ILE A 62 -4.34 3.82 4.04
C ILE A 62 -2.88 3.62 3.64
N ASP A 63 -2.43 2.38 3.62
CA ASP A 63 -1.00 2.05 3.45
C ASP A 63 -0.49 2.50 2.08
N LEU A 64 -1.23 2.20 1.00
CA LEU A 64 -0.89 2.65 -0.34
C LEU A 64 -2.16 3.09 -1.10
N ILE A 65 -2.00 4.12 -1.92
CA ILE A 65 -2.96 4.48 -2.95
C ILE A 65 -2.24 4.42 -4.29
N ALA A 66 -2.80 3.67 -5.22
CA ALA A 66 -2.25 3.48 -6.55
C ALA A 66 -3.31 3.74 -7.62
N ARG A 67 -2.85 3.87 -8.86
CA ARG A 67 -3.66 4.05 -10.04
C ARG A 67 -3.33 3.00 -11.07
N GLN A 68 -4.36 2.37 -11.60
CA GLN A 68 -4.29 1.52 -12.77
C GLN A 68 -5.30 2.03 -13.80
N ARG A 69 -4.82 2.64 -14.89
CA ARG A 69 -5.68 3.33 -15.87
C ARG A 69 -6.56 4.39 -15.20
N ARG A 70 -7.88 4.20 -15.17
CA ARG A 70 -8.89 5.09 -14.56
C ARG A 70 -9.40 4.60 -13.19
N ILE A 71 -8.82 3.52 -12.69
CA ILE A 71 -9.17 2.94 -11.40
C ILE A 71 -8.20 3.48 -10.36
N VAL A 72 -8.72 4.04 -9.27
CA VAL A 72 -7.93 4.27 -8.06
C VAL A 72 -8.04 3.03 -7.18
N VAL A 73 -6.91 2.60 -6.65
CA VAL A 73 -6.79 1.39 -5.86
C VAL A 73 -6.29 1.79 -4.48
N PHE A 74 -7.07 1.44 -3.45
CA PHE A 74 -6.74 1.61 -2.05
C PHE A 74 -6.24 0.28 -1.51
N ILE A 75 -4.98 0.22 -1.08
CA ILE A 75 -4.32 -1.04 -0.73
C ILE A 75 -3.95 -1.05 0.75
N GLU A 76 -4.35 -2.13 1.41
CA GLU A 76 -3.81 -2.54 2.70
C GLU A 76 -2.66 -3.53 2.48
N VAL A 77 -1.55 -3.35 3.20
CA VAL A 77 -0.39 -4.23 3.16
C VAL A 77 -0.28 -5.01 4.46
N LYS A 78 -0.34 -6.33 4.36
CA LYS A 78 -0.14 -7.24 5.49
C LYS A 78 1.17 -7.99 5.31
N THR A 79 2.00 -7.97 6.35
CA THR A 79 3.27 -8.73 6.36
C THR A 79 3.36 -9.55 7.62
N ARG A 80 3.71 -10.83 7.47
CA ARG A 80 3.90 -11.74 8.59
C ARG A 80 5.03 -12.72 8.33
N ARG A 81 5.66 -13.18 9.41
CA ARG A 81 6.50 -14.38 9.36
C ARG A 81 5.61 -15.60 9.50
N SER A 82 5.71 -16.54 8.56
CA SER A 82 4.92 -17.77 8.60
C SER A 82 5.71 -18.90 7.96
N ARG A 83 5.48 -20.13 8.43
CA ARG A 83 5.90 -21.37 7.75
C ARG A 83 4.74 -22.02 6.96
N LEU A 84 3.54 -21.45 7.03
CA LEU A 84 2.31 -21.97 6.41
C LEU A 84 1.72 -20.91 5.48
N PHE A 85 1.50 -21.31 4.22
CA PHE A 85 0.96 -20.45 3.15
C PHE A 85 -0.56 -20.31 3.23
N GLY A 86 -1.09 -19.09 3.04
CA GLY A 86 -2.50 -18.86 2.66
C GLY A 86 -3.54 -18.89 3.79
N SER A 87 -3.25 -18.30 4.97
CA SER A 87 -4.18 -18.35 6.12
C SER A 87 -5.39 -17.38 5.98
N PRO A 88 -6.59 -17.75 6.47
CA PRO A 88 -7.77 -16.88 6.58
C PRO A 88 -7.55 -15.55 7.33
N GLU A 89 -6.53 -15.47 8.20
CA GLU A 89 -6.14 -14.26 8.94
C GLU A 89 -5.75 -13.07 8.04
N MET A 90 -5.51 -13.35 6.76
CA MET A 90 -5.20 -12.34 5.76
C MET A 90 -6.44 -11.55 5.32
N ALA A 91 -7.64 -12.06 5.55
CA ALA A 91 -8.88 -11.36 5.26
C ALA A 91 -9.01 -10.04 6.05
N ILE A 92 -9.64 -9.03 5.45
CA ILE A 92 -9.97 -7.78 6.14
C ILE A 92 -11.33 -7.95 6.82
N ASP A 93 -11.36 -7.70 8.13
CA ASP A 93 -12.60 -7.73 8.90
C ASP A 93 -13.54 -6.57 8.56
N LYS A 94 -14.82 -6.70 8.91
CA LYS A 94 -15.85 -5.69 8.61
C LYS A 94 -15.52 -4.30 9.18
N LYS A 95 -14.90 -4.24 10.36
CA LYS A 95 -14.54 -2.96 11.01
C LYS A 95 -13.47 -2.23 10.21
N LYS A 96 -12.47 -2.96 9.71
CA LYS A 96 -11.39 -2.41 8.90
C LYS A 96 -11.87 -2.05 7.50
N ARG A 97 -12.77 -2.83 6.86
CA ARG A 97 -13.44 -2.46 5.60
C ARG A 97 -14.14 -1.11 5.70
N ASN A 98 -15.00 -0.94 6.71
CA ASN A 98 -15.74 0.31 6.94
C ASN A 98 -14.80 1.53 7.13
N ARG A 99 -13.67 1.32 7.83
CA ARG A 99 -12.67 2.38 8.00
C ARG A 99 -11.99 2.72 6.67
N LEU A 100 -11.56 1.72 5.92
CA LEU A 100 -10.91 1.92 4.62
C LEU A 100 -11.86 2.63 3.65
N ALA A 101 -13.14 2.23 3.59
CA ALA A 101 -14.17 2.91 2.79
C ALA A 101 -14.32 4.40 3.20
N LYS A 102 -14.39 4.70 4.49
CA LYS A 102 -14.40 6.09 4.98
C LYS A 102 -13.17 6.88 4.53
N GLY A 103 -11.99 6.29 4.61
CA GLY A 103 -10.74 6.92 4.16
C GLY A 103 -10.73 7.17 2.66
N ALA A 104 -11.16 6.18 1.87
CA ALA A 104 -11.26 6.25 0.42
C ALA A 104 -12.22 7.34 -0.03
N HIS A 105 -13.43 7.43 0.56
CA HIS A 105 -14.37 8.51 0.25
C HIS A 105 -13.78 9.90 0.55
N ALA A 106 -13.11 10.06 1.69
CA ALA A 106 -12.46 11.33 2.04
C ALA A 106 -11.36 11.69 1.04
N TRP A 107 -10.55 10.72 0.63
CA TRP A 107 -9.51 10.93 -0.37
C TRP A 107 -10.08 11.25 -1.75
N LEU A 108 -11.13 10.54 -2.19
CA LEU A 108 -11.81 10.76 -3.47
C LEU A 108 -12.46 12.14 -3.55
N ALA A 109 -13.03 12.63 -2.45
CA ALA A 109 -13.63 13.96 -2.42
C ALA A 109 -12.60 15.07 -2.71
N GLU A 110 -11.35 14.86 -2.31
CA GLU A 110 -10.26 15.84 -2.45
C GLU A 110 -9.44 15.63 -3.74
N TYR A 111 -9.13 14.38 -4.09
CA TYR A 111 -8.18 14.01 -5.15
C TYR A 111 -8.77 13.14 -6.25
N GLY A 112 -10.04 12.73 -6.14
CA GLY A 112 -10.66 11.73 -7.02
C GLY A 112 -11.00 12.21 -8.44
N LYS A 113 -10.75 13.47 -8.79
CA LYS A 113 -11.04 13.99 -10.13
C LYS A 113 -10.28 13.20 -11.19
N GLY A 114 -11.02 12.58 -12.12
CA GLY A 114 -10.46 11.84 -13.26
C GLY A 114 -10.54 10.32 -13.12
N PHE A 115 -10.74 9.80 -11.91
CA PHE A 115 -11.02 8.38 -11.68
C PHE A 115 -12.48 8.04 -11.97
N SER A 116 -12.73 6.85 -12.48
CA SER A 116 -14.09 6.33 -12.74
C SER A 116 -14.56 5.35 -11.67
N GLU A 117 -13.62 4.66 -11.02
CA GLU A 117 -13.88 3.55 -10.11
C GLU A 117 -12.84 3.53 -8.98
N GLY A 118 -13.29 3.12 -7.80
CA GLY A 118 -12.44 2.80 -6.65
C GLY A 118 -12.44 1.29 -6.40
N ARG A 119 -11.26 0.73 -6.10
CA ARG A 119 -11.09 -0.68 -5.76
C ARG A 119 -10.28 -0.84 -4.49
N PHE A 120 -10.65 -1.79 -3.65
CA PHE A 120 -9.88 -2.14 -2.45
C PHE A 120 -9.10 -3.41 -2.69
N ASP A 121 -7.78 -3.33 -2.56
CA ASP A 121 -6.90 -4.48 -2.72
C ASP A 121 -6.19 -4.81 -1.39
N VAL A 122 -5.74 -6.05 -1.28
CA VAL A 122 -4.84 -6.49 -0.22
C VAL A 122 -3.57 -7.05 -0.83
N ILE A 123 -2.42 -6.57 -0.37
CA ILE A 123 -1.13 -7.19 -0.65
C ILE A 123 -0.62 -7.86 0.62
N ALA A 124 -0.28 -9.13 0.46
CA ALA A 124 0.05 -10.07 1.50
C ALA A 124 1.47 -10.58 1.31
N TRP A 125 2.35 -10.30 2.27
CA TRP A 125 3.70 -10.83 2.32
C TRP A 125 3.81 -11.90 3.40
N GLU A 126 4.20 -13.10 2.98
CA GLU A 126 4.62 -14.17 3.88
C GLU A 126 6.14 -14.30 3.81
N VAL A 127 6.78 -14.22 4.98
CA VAL A 127 8.24 -14.19 5.09
C VAL A 127 8.72 -15.48 5.74
N GLU A 128 9.49 -16.24 4.98
CA GLU A 128 10.19 -17.43 5.44
C GLU A 128 11.64 -17.07 5.76
N SER A 129 11.99 -17.17 7.04
CA SER A 129 13.36 -16.94 7.51
C SER A 129 14.10 -18.26 7.67
N MET A 130 15.24 -18.41 6.98
CA MET A 130 16.14 -19.56 7.11
C MET A 130 17.48 -19.11 7.70
N GLN A 131 18.01 -19.88 8.65
CA GLN A 131 19.31 -19.55 9.28
C GLN A 131 20.42 -19.48 8.23
N GLY A 132 21.18 -18.38 8.24
CA GLY A 132 22.31 -18.16 7.34
C GLY A 132 21.95 -17.91 5.88
N ARG A 133 20.67 -17.65 5.57
CA ARG A 133 20.19 -17.30 4.23
C ARG A 133 19.35 -16.02 4.27
N GLU A 134 19.17 -15.40 3.12
CA GLU A 134 18.24 -14.28 2.98
C GLU A 134 16.80 -14.75 3.19
N ASP A 135 15.97 -13.87 3.77
CA ASP A 135 14.53 -14.10 3.92
C ASP A 135 13.88 -14.28 2.54
N ILE A 136 13.03 -15.29 2.41
CA ILE A 136 12.22 -15.51 1.21
C ILE A 136 10.86 -14.85 1.42
N TRP A 137 10.46 -14.01 0.46
CA TRP A 137 9.22 -13.25 0.52
C TRP A 137 8.25 -13.74 -0.54
N HIS A 138 7.09 -14.20 -0.11
CA HIS A 138 6.02 -14.64 -1.00
C HIS A 138 4.91 -13.60 -1.04
N CYS A 139 4.62 -13.12 -2.25
CA CYS A 139 3.56 -12.13 -2.49
C CYS A 139 2.25 -12.84 -2.85
N GLN A 140 1.16 -12.43 -2.22
CA GLN A 140 -0.19 -12.64 -2.72
C GLN A 140 -0.86 -11.28 -2.87
N HIS A 141 -1.50 -11.04 -4.02
CA HIS A 141 -2.22 -9.79 -4.30
C HIS A 141 -3.67 -10.14 -4.61
N PHE A 142 -4.56 -9.73 -3.71
CA PHE A 142 -5.99 -9.92 -3.83
C PHE A 142 -6.59 -8.62 -4.36
N GLU A 143 -6.90 -8.59 -5.66
CA GLU A 143 -7.60 -7.48 -6.30
C GLU A 143 -9.09 -7.53 -5.97
N GLY A 144 -9.70 -6.39 -5.63
CA GLY A 144 -11.13 -6.36 -5.26
C GLY A 144 -11.41 -7.23 -4.02
N ALA A 145 -10.55 -7.13 -3.01
CA ALA A 145 -10.61 -7.94 -1.80
C ALA A 145 -11.90 -7.73 -1.00
N PHE A 146 -12.57 -6.59 -1.20
CA PHE A 146 -13.92 -6.30 -0.75
C PHE A 146 -14.51 -5.11 -1.52
N ASP A 147 -15.84 -5.02 -1.53
CA ASP A 147 -16.60 -3.89 -2.04
C ASP A 147 -17.06 -2.96 -0.90
N GLU A 148 -17.41 -1.71 -1.22
CA GLU A 148 -17.94 -0.75 -0.24
C GLU A 148 -19.23 -1.23 0.45
N ASN A 149 -19.94 -2.20 -0.15
CA ASN A 149 -21.24 -2.70 0.32
C ASN A 149 -21.17 -4.04 1.07
N ASP A 150 -19.97 -4.61 1.31
CA ASP A 150 -19.78 -5.91 1.98
C ASP A 150 -20.03 -5.94 3.50
#